data_AF-A0A920AN64-F1
#
_entry.id   AF-A0A920AN64-F1
#
_cell.length_a   1.000
_cell.length_b   1.000
_cell.length_c   1.000
_cell.angle_alpha   90.00
_cell.angle_beta   90.00
_cell.angle_gamma   90.00
#
_symmetry.space_group_name_H-M   'P 1'
#
loop_
_entity.id
_entity.type
_entity.pdbx_description
1 polymer ?
#
loop_
_entity_poly.entity_id
_entity_poly.type
_entity_poly.pdbx_seq_one_letter_code
_entity_poly.pdbx_strand_id
1 'polypeptide(L)'
;MQAEIITIGDEILIGQIVDSNSAFLAKSLNKIGIEVSQITSVSDQEQAIISAMETAQKRVSLVLLTGGLGPTKDDITKTSFCKFLMTI
;
A
#
# COMPACT_ATOMS: atom_id res chain seq x y z
N MET A 1 4.92 -8.99 -15.57
CA MET A 1 5.19 -7.86 -14.65
C MET A 1 4.58 -8.24 -13.30
N GLN A 2 5.28 -8.01 -12.19
CA GLN A 2 4.76 -8.30 -10.85
C GLN A 2 4.42 -7.02 -10.09
N ALA A 3 3.39 -7.09 -9.27
CA ALA A 3 2.91 -6.00 -8.45
C ALA A 3 2.79 -6.40 -6.97
N GLU A 4 2.92 -5.40 -6.11
CA GLU A 4 2.57 -5.49 -4.69
C GLU A 4 1.51 -4.43 -4.37
N ILE A 5 0.52 -4.82 -3.57
CA ILE A 5 -0.49 -3.89 -3.04
C ILE A 5 -0.14 -3.62 -1.58
N ILE A 6 -0.05 -2.35 -1.21
CA ILE A 6 0.15 -1.88 0.15
C ILE A 6 -1.12 -1.17 0.61
N THR A 7 -1.77 -1.71 1.63
CA THR A 7 -2.94 -1.10 2.28
C THR A 7 -2.49 -0.42 3.56
N ILE A 8 -2.81 0.86 3.72
CA ILE A 8 -2.57 1.66 4.92
C ILE A 8 -3.91 1.82 5.65
N GLY A 9 -3.95 1.43 6.93
CA GLY A 9 -5.15 1.62 7.77
C GLY A 9 -5.12 0.75 9.02
N ASP A 10 -5.12 1.37 10.20
CA ASP A 10 -5.15 0.66 11.48
C ASP A 10 -6.41 -0.22 11.65
N GLU A 11 -7.54 0.21 11.09
CA GLU A 11 -8.81 -0.52 11.12
C GLU A 11 -8.75 -1.88 10.40
N ILE A 12 -7.85 -2.02 9.43
CA ILE A 12 -7.57 -3.30 8.74
C ILE A 12 -6.76 -4.20 9.67
N LEU A 13 -5.74 -3.64 10.33
CA LEU A 13 -4.83 -4.40 11.19
C LEU A 13 -5.52 -4.95 12.44
N ILE A 14 -6.44 -4.19 13.03
CA ILE A 14 -7.22 -4.64 14.19
C ILE A 14 -8.43 -5.50 13.80
N GLY A 15 -8.64 -5.74 12.50
CA GLY A 15 -9.74 -6.55 11.99
C GLY A 15 -11.12 -5.91 12.12
N GLN A 16 -11.19 -4.58 12.27
CA GLN A 16 -12.45 -3.85 12.31
C GLN A 16 -13.14 -3.86 10.94
N ILE A 17 -12.38 -3.79 9.85
CA ILE A 17 -12.88 -3.94 8.49
C ILE A 17 -12.05 -4.97 7.70
N VAL A 18 -12.67 -5.56 6.68
CA VAL A 18 -12.00 -6.48 5.76
C VAL A 18 -11.36 -5.68 4.63
N ASP A 19 -10.11 -6.00 4.27
CA ASP A 19 -9.41 -5.43 3.11
C ASP A 19 -10.01 -5.90 1.77
N SER A 20 -11.17 -5.33 1.43
CA SER A 20 -11.81 -5.55 0.14
C SER A 20 -11.12 -4.80 -1.01
N ASN A 21 -10.34 -3.76 -0.70
CA ASN A 21 -9.60 -2.96 -1.69
C ASN A 21 -8.52 -3.81 -2.35
N SER A 22 -7.69 -4.50 -1.57
CA SER A 22 -6.67 -5.40 -2.11
C SER A 22 -7.28 -6.51 -2.97
N ALA A 23 -8.41 -7.07 -2.55
CA ALA A 23 -9.11 -8.09 -3.33
C ALA A 23 -9.62 -7.54 -4.68
N PHE A 24 -10.16 -6.31 -4.70
CA PHE A 24 -10.60 -5.64 -5.92
C PHE A 24 -9.42 -5.32 -6.86
N LEU A 25 -8.34 -4.75 -6.31
CA LEU A 25 -7.15 -4.38 -7.07
C LEU A 25 -6.46 -5.61 -7.65
N ALA A 26 -6.27 -6.68 -6.87
CA ALA A 26 -5.66 -7.91 -7.35
C ALA A 26 -6.47 -8.56 -8.49
N LYS A 27 -7.81 -8.58 -8.39
CA LYS A 27 -8.66 -9.03 -9.50
C LYS A 27 -8.52 -8.15 -10.74
N SER A 28 -8.39 -6.84 -10.56
CA SER A 28 -8.26 -5.88 -11.66
C SER A 28 -6.91 -6.01 -12.37
N LEU A 29 -5.81 -6.17 -11.61
CA LEU A 29 -4.47 -6.38 -12.13
C LEU A 29 -4.36 -7.73 -12.87
N ASN A 30 -4.94 -8.80 -12.32
CA ASN A 30 -4.96 -10.10 -12.97
C ASN A 30 -5.66 -10.06 -14.34
N LYS A 31 -6.75 -9.29 -14.48
CA LYS A 31 -7.46 -9.13 -15.76
C LYS A 31 -6.60 -8.53 -16.87
N ILE A 32 -5.57 -7.76 -16.51
CA ILE A 32 -4.65 -7.14 -17.45
C ILE A 32 -3.28 -7.83 -17.49
N GLY A 33 -3.17 -9.05 -16.95
CA GLY A 33 -1.95 -9.86 -16.99
C GLY A 33 -0.85 -9.41 -16.02
N ILE A 34 -1.20 -8.66 -14.98
CA ILE A 34 -0.27 -8.29 -13.90
C ILE A 34 -0.52 -9.20 -12.70
N GLU A 35 0.50 -9.97 -12.34
CA GLU A 35 0.47 -10.85 -11.17
C GLU A 35 0.72 -10.03 -9.90
N VAL A 36 -0.16 -10.16 -8.90
CA VAL A 36 0.09 -9.64 -7.56
C VAL A 36 0.84 -10.70 -6.76
N SER A 37 2.12 -10.49 -6.51
CA SER A 37 2.98 -11.45 -5.79
C SER A 37 2.89 -11.29 -4.26
N GLN A 38 2.48 -10.12 -3.78
CA GLN A 38 2.34 -9.82 -2.36
C GLN A 38 1.27 -8.76 -2.10
N ILE A 39 0.59 -8.89 -0.95
CA ILE A 39 -0.27 -7.85 -0.36
C ILE A 39 0.27 -7.59 1.05
N THR A 40 0.49 -6.32 1.38
CA THR A 40 1.06 -5.89 2.66
C THR A 40 0.12 -4.86 3.31
N SER A 41 -0.37 -5.12 4.51
CA SER A 41 -1.15 -4.14 5.29
C SER A 41 -0.26 -3.52 6.37
N VAL A 42 -0.30 -2.20 6.52
CA VAL A 42 0.48 -1.44 7.50
C VAL A 42 -0.37 -0.40 8.23
N SER A 43 0.14 0.06 9.37
CA SER A 43 -0.49 1.09 10.19
C SER A 43 -0.37 2.48 9.56
N ASP A 44 -1.18 3.42 10.05
CA ASP A 44 -1.10 4.86 9.71
C ASP A 44 0.11 5.54 10.39
N GLN A 45 1.27 4.89 10.34
CA GLN A 45 2.53 5.39 10.87
C GLN A 45 3.52 5.58 9.73
N GLU A 46 4.09 6.79 9.61
CA GLU A 46 4.98 7.16 8.51
C GLU A 46 6.11 6.14 8.31
N GLN A 47 6.73 5.68 9.40
CA GLN A 47 7.81 4.70 9.34
C GLN A 47 7.35 3.36 8.76
N ALA A 48 6.14 2.91 9.11
CA ALA A 48 5.58 1.66 8.58
C ALA A 48 5.32 1.77 7.07
N ILE A 49 4.76 2.90 6.63
CA ILE A 49 4.48 3.19 5.22
C ILE A 49 5.79 3.24 4.42
N ILE A 50 6.80 3.99 4.89
CA ILE A 50 8.10 4.11 4.23
C ILE A 50 8.80 2.75 4.14
N SER A 51 8.90 2.01 5.25
CA SER A 51 9.56 0.70 5.25
C SER A 51 8.85 -0.32 4.34
N ALA A 52 7.52 -0.26 4.24
CA ALA A 52 6.78 -1.10 3.30
C ALA A 52 7.15 -0.77 1.83
N MET A 53 7.18 0.51 1.46
CA MET A 53 7.57 0.95 0.11
C MET A 53 9.03 0.60 -0.20
N GLU A 54 9.97 0.83 0.73
CA GLU A 54 11.38 0.49 0.58
C GLU A 54 11.61 -1.01 0.35
N THR A 55 10.79 -1.85 0.97
CA THR A 55 10.88 -3.29 0.81
C THR A 55 10.21 -3.74 -0.49
N ALA A 56 9.04 -3.18 -0.82
CA ALA A 56 8.29 -3.52 -2.02
C ALA A 56 9.05 -3.15 -3.30
N GLN A 57 9.68 -1.96 -3.36
CA GLN A 57 10.44 -1.53 -4.55
C GLN A 57 11.61 -2.46 -4.92
N LYS A 58 12.13 -3.22 -3.95
CA LYS A 58 13.22 -4.19 -4.17
C LYS A 58 12.71 -5.50 -4.77
N ARG A 59 11.41 -5.78 -4.65
CA ARG A 59 10.78 -7.05 -5.06
C ARG A 59 10.02 -6.94 -6.37
N VAL A 60 9.30 -5.85 -6.58
CA VAL A 60 8.33 -5.72 -7.66
C VAL A 60 8.56 -4.45 -8.48
N SER A 61 8.14 -4.50 -9.74
CA SER A 61 8.23 -3.37 -10.67
C SER A 61 7.05 -2.41 -10.57
N LEU A 62 5.98 -2.79 -9.85
CA LEU A 62 4.78 -1.99 -9.67
C LEU A 62 4.31 -2.10 -8.20
N VAL A 63 4.14 -0.95 -7.54
CA VAL A 63 3.59 -0.88 -6.18
C VAL A 63 2.32 -0.04 -6.23
N LEU A 64 1.21 -0.57 -5.71
CA LEU A 64 -0.04 0.17 -5.54
C LEU A 64 -0.24 0.46 -4.05
N LEU A 65 -0.57 1.71 -3.73
CA LEU A 65 -0.89 2.15 -2.37
C LEU A 65 -2.40 2.42 -2.28
N THR A 66 -3.03 2.07 -1.17
CA THR A 66 -4.43 2.40 -0.88
C THR A 66 -4.64 2.68 0.61
N GLY A 67 -5.56 3.59 0.96
CA GLY A 67 -5.78 4.06 2.32
C GLY A 67 -4.93 5.27 2.72
N GLY A 68 -5.37 6.03 3.73
CA GLY A 68 -4.66 7.20 4.27
C GLY A 68 -4.53 8.40 3.30
N LEU A 69 -5.51 8.60 2.40
CA LEU A 69 -5.52 9.67 1.37
C LEU A 69 -6.62 10.74 1.58
N GLY A 70 -7.41 10.62 2.65
CA GLY A 70 -8.44 11.57 3.03
C GLY A 70 -7.91 12.91 3.59
N PRO A 71 -8.80 13.76 4.12
CA PRO A 71 -8.44 15.08 4.65
C PRO A 71 -8.09 15.07 6.15
N THR A 72 -8.03 13.92 6.82
CA THR A 72 -7.82 13.84 8.27
C THR A 72 -6.34 13.94 8.64
N LYS A 73 -6.03 14.06 9.94
CA LYS A 73 -4.64 14.10 10.41
C LYS A 73 -3.93 12.76 10.26
N ASP A 74 -4.69 11.68 10.26
CA ASP A 74 -4.18 10.32 10.16
C ASP A 74 -3.96 9.91 8.69
N ASP A 75 -4.52 10.68 7.73
CA ASP A 75 -4.31 10.50 6.29
C ASP A 75 -2.92 11.00 5.83
N ILE A 76 -1.89 10.22 6.16
CA ILE A 76 -0.49 10.59 5.92
C ILE A 76 0.16 9.92 4.70
N THR A 77 -0.53 9.01 3.99
CA THR A 77 0.04 8.23 2.87
C THR A 77 0.70 9.12 1.82
N LYS A 78 0.05 10.23 1.43
CA LYS A 78 0.61 11.17 0.45
C LYS A 78 1.90 11.82 0.95
N THR A 79 1.93 12.25 2.21
CA THR A 79 3.09 12.92 2.80
C THR A 79 4.25 11.95 2.96
N SER A 80 3.98 10.74 3.45
CA SER A 80 4.97 9.67 3.58
C SER A 80 5.53 9.23 2.21
N PHE A 81 4.68 9.17 1.18
CA PHE A 81 5.11 8.90 -0.20
C PHE A 81 6.05 9.99 -0.73
N CYS A 82 5.72 11.27 -0.53
CA CYS A 82 6.61 12.37 -0.92
C CYS A 82 7.96 12.27 -0.21
N LYS A 83 7.97 11.96 1.09
CA LYS A 83 9.20 11.79 1.87
C LYS A 83 10.06 10.64 1.34
N PHE A 84 9.45 9.50 1.03
CA PHE A 84 10.13 8.34 0.44
C PHE A 84 10.80 8.67 -0.90
N LEU A 85 10.13 9.41 -1.78
CA LEU A 85 10.70 9.83 -3.06
C LEU A 85 11.86 10.82 -2.94
N MET A 86 11.97 11.55 -1.82
CA MET A 86 13.08 12.48 -1.56
C MET A 86 14.31 11.79 -0.95
N THR A 87 14.19 10.52 -0.56
CA THR A 87 15.28 9.72 0.04
C THR A 87 15.97 8.78 -0.93
N ILE A 88 15.44 8.62 -2.15
CA ILE A 88 16.01 7.85 -3.26
C ILE A 88 16.69 8.76 -4.28
#